data_AF-G0QQS6-F1
#
_entry.id   AF-G0QQS6-F1
#
_cell.length_a   1.000
_cell.length_b   1.000
_cell.length_c   1.000
_cell.angle_alpha   90.00
_cell.angle_beta   90.00
_cell.angle_gamma   90.00
#
_symmetry.space_group_name_H-M   'P 1'
#
loop_
_entity.id
_entity.type
_entity.pdbx_description
1 polymer ?
#
loop_
_entity_poly.entity_id
_entity_poly.type
_entity_poly.pdbx_seq_one_letter_code
_entity_poly.pdbx_strand_id
1 'polypeptide(L)'
;MMIGIRMSVKSAASNISDNVLYNRDFKVKYFFELLPKKIGQDKQQIYKVCKFQDYAPNVFQKIRALYNITDDEYLKSIGPDQLFSSLVKGDFNSFTQLTSTGKSGSFFYYTADGKFTLKTINRTEFNHLKQILKNYYEHLQNNKNTLIIKFFGLHKIKLRMKKSMNEQIVCFVIMGNVFHTRKYINEKFDLKGSKYGRITKQSLLKSKGITFKDLDFINKSRKLNVKNNQYVEFMNIIKKDAQFFEENNIIDYSLLVGIHHKV
;
A
#
# COMPACT_ATOMS: atom_id res chain seq x y z
N MET A 1 6.21 -6.58 12.44
CA MET A 1 5.95 -6.32 11.01
C MET A 1 7.26 -6.38 10.21
N MET A 2 8.17 -5.44 10.42
CA MET A 2 9.40 -5.28 9.60
C MET A 2 10.34 -6.49 9.62
N ILE A 3 10.52 -7.12 10.79
CA ILE A 3 11.30 -8.36 10.91
C ILE A 3 10.70 -9.48 10.04
N GLY A 4 9.37 -9.66 10.10
CA GLY A 4 8.67 -10.66 9.29
C GLY A 4 8.80 -10.42 7.78
N ILE A 5 8.71 -9.16 7.35
CA ILE A 5 8.95 -8.78 5.95
C ILE A 5 10.39 -9.12 5.53
N ARG A 6 11.39 -8.73 6.33
CA ARG A 6 12.81 -9.03 6.06
C ARG A 6 13.07 -10.53 5.95
N MET A 7 12.53 -11.33 6.87
CA MET A 7 12.66 -12.79 6.82
C MET A 7 12.02 -13.35 5.54
N SER A 8 10.81 -12.91 5.21
CA SER A 8 10.09 -13.38 4.03
C SER A 8 10.79 -13.07 2.72
N VAL A 9 11.24 -11.82 2.54
CA VAL A 9 11.95 -11.40 1.31
C VAL A 9 13.24 -12.19 1.14
N LYS A 10 14.02 -12.38 2.21
CA LYS A 10 15.24 -13.20 2.17
C LYS A 10 14.95 -14.67 1.83
N SER A 11 13.89 -15.25 2.40
CA SER A 11 13.47 -16.63 2.08
C SER A 11 12.96 -16.77 0.64
N ALA A 12 12.34 -15.74 0.07
CA ALA A 12 11.89 -15.77 -1.31
C ALA A 12 13.07 -15.70 -2.27
N ALA A 13 14.04 -14.81 -2.01
CA ALA A 13 15.25 -14.67 -2.81
C ALA A 13 16.08 -15.96 -2.90
N SER A 14 16.13 -16.76 -1.83
CA SER A 14 16.84 -18.04 -1.84
C SER A 14 16.15 -19.17 -2.63
N ASN A 15 14.87 -18.99 -3.00
CA ASN A 15 14.05 -20.03 -3.63
C ASN A 15 13.86 -19.86 -5.15
N ILE A 16 14.52 -18.88 -5.78
CA ILE A 16 14.40 -18.64 -7.22
C ILE A 16 15.43 -19.49 -7.96
N SER A 17 15.10 -20.75 -8.24
CA SER A 17 15.85 -21.52 -9.24
C SER A 17 15.43 -21.14 -10.67
N ASP A 18 14.19 -20.66 -10.87
CA ASP A 18 13.65 -20.33 -12.19
C ASP A 18 12.90 -19.00 -12.19
N ASN A 19 13.08 -18.21 -13.26
CA ASN A 19 12.45 -16.91 -13.43
C ASN A 19 10.92 -16.99 -13.72
N VAL A 20 10.34 -18.19 -13.72
CA VAL A 20 8.97 -18.49 -14.13
C VAL A 20 8.06 -18.65 -12.90
N LEU A 21 6.88 -18.01 -12.93
CA LEU A 21 5.83 -18.22 -11.94
C LEU A 21 4.88 -19.34 -12.38
N TYR A 22 4.50 -20.19 -11.44
CA TYR A 22 3.50 -21.24 -11.63
C TYR A 22 2.22 -20.90 -10.86
N ASN A 23 1.11 -21.55 -11.21
CA ASN A 23 -0.18 -21.36 -10.51
C ASN A 23 -0.10 -21.62 -8.99
N ARG A 24 0.84 -22.46 -8.54
CA ARG A 24 1.07 -22.72 -7.11
C ARG A 24 1.60 -21.49 -6.36
N ASP A 25 2.41 -20.64 -7.01
CA ASP A 25 3.07 -19.49 -6.37
C ASP A 25 2.06 -18.46 -5.84
N PHE A 26 0.92 -18.32 -6.52
CA PHE A 26 -0.19 -17.45 -6.09
C PHE A 26 -0.89 -17.93 -4.80
N LYS A 27 -0.63 -19.18 -4.37
CA LYS A 27 -1.22 -19.79 -3.17
C LYS A 27 -0.19 -20.01 -2.05
N VAL A 28 1.11 -19.92 -2.34
CA VAL A 28 2.20 -20.10 -1.37
C VAL A 28 2.08 -19.10 -0.24
N LYS A 29 2.45 -19.53 0.97
CA LYS A 29 2.52 -18.69 2.17
C LYS A 29 3.76 -19.02 2.96
N TYR A 30 4.43 -18.00 3.48
CA TYR A 30 5.51 -18.18 4.46
C TYR A 30 4.99 -17.85 5.86
N PHE A 31 5.46 -18.62 6.84
CA PHE A 31 5.03 -18.51 8.23
C PHE A 31 6.26 -18.29 9.10
N PHE A 32 6.22 -17.24 9.92
CA PHE A 32 7.30 -16.92 10.84
C PHE A 32 6.73 -16.68 12.23
N GLU A 33 7.23 -17.40 13.22
CA GLU A 33 6.96 -17.12 14.62
C GLU A 33 8.00 -16.13 15.14
N LEU A 34 7.55 -14.91 15.43
CA LEU A 34 8.38 -13.83 15.93
C LEU A 34 8.35 -13.88 17.46
N LEU A 35 9.35 -14.54 18.04
CA LEU A 35 9.53 -14.58 19.49
C LEU A 35 10.07 -13.23 19.98
N PRO A 36 9.38 -12.56 20.92
CA PRO A 36 9.91 -11.34 21.51
C PRO A 36 11.10 -11.70 22.41
N LYS A 37 12.32 -11.30 22.02
CA LYS A 37 13.52 -11.44 22.86
C LYS A 37 13.37 -10.57 24.12
N LYS A 38 13.74 -11.12 25.28
CA LYS A 38 13.86 -10.32 26.52
C LYS A 38 15.02 -9.33 26.33
N ILE A 39 14.74 -8.03 26.39
CA ILE A 39 15.76 -6.99 26.45
C ILE A 39 15.57 -6.30 27.80
N GLY A 40 16.56 -6.43 28.69
CA GLY A 40 16.57 -5.79 30.01
C GLY A 40 15.77 -6.51 31.11
N GLN A 41 16.06 -6.15 32.36
CA GLN A 41 15.48 -6.72 33.57
C GLN A 41 14.08 -6.19 33.94
N ASP A 42 13.42 -5.36 33.12
CA ASP A 42 12.17 -4.74 33.55
C ASP A 42 11.02 -4.74 32.52
N LYS A 43 9.86 -5.12 33.07
CA LYS A 43 8.45 -4.83 32.68
C LYS A 43 7.77 -5.65 31.56
N GLN A 44 7.02 -6.65 32.05
CA GLN A 44 5.80 -7.27 31.48
C GLN A 44 5.69 -7.32 29.96
N GLN A 45 6.21 -8.40 29.39
CA GLN A 45 5.97 -8.77 28.01
C GLN A 45 4.47 -9.01 27.76
N ILE A 46 3.81 -8.05 27.09
CA ILE A 46 2.36 -7.97 26.87
C ILE A 46 1.85 -9.12 25.97
N TYR A 47 2.66 -9.52 24.99
CA TYR A 47 2.32 -10.54 23.99
C TYR A 47 3.01 -11.88 24.25
N LYS A 48 2.26 -12.96 24.12
CA LYS A 48 2.73 -14.35 24.27
C LYS A 48 3.37 -14.87 22.98
N VAL A 49 2.73 -14.61 21.84
CA VAL A 49 3.15 -15.08 20.51
C VAL A 49 2.78 -14.04 19.46
N CYS A 50 3.70 -13.77 18.53
CA CYS A 50 3.44 -12.99 17.32
C CYS A 50 3.72 -13.89 16.11
N LYS A 51 2.68 -14.23 15.34
CA LYS A 51 2.84 -15.00 14.09
C LYS A 51 2.70 -14.07 12.91
N PHE A 52 3.70 -14.05 12.03
CA PHE A 52 3.68 -13.32 10.77
C PHE A 52 3.45 -14.31 9.63
N GLN A 53 2.60 -13.91 8.69
CA GLN A 53 2.29 -14.68 7.49
C GLN A 53 2.46 -13.79 6.26
N ASP A 54 3.28 -14.24 5.32
CA ASP A 54 3.39 -13.62 3.99
C ASP A 54 2.63 -14.46 2.97
N TYR A 55 1.98 -13.80 2.01
CA TYR A 55 1.12 -14.43 1.01
C TYR A 55 1.66 -14.16 -0.38
N ALA A 56 1.87 -15.22 -1.16
CA ALA A 56 2.44 -15.19 -2.50
C ALA A 56 3.76 -14.39 -2.60
N PRO A 57 4.76 -14.66 -1.74
CA PRO A 57 5.99 -13.87 -1.66
C PRO A 57 6.73 -13.76 -2.99
N ASN A 58 6.82 -14.86 -3.74
CA ASN A 58 7.46 -14.92 -5.06
C ASN A 58 6.72 -14.05 -6.10
N VAL A 59 5.38 -14.01 -6.05
CA VAL A 59 4.57 -13.17 -6.95
C VAL A 59 4.83 -11.70 -6.66
N PHE A 60 4.81 -11.29 -5.39
CA PHE A 60 5.09 -9.90 -5.02
C PHE A 60 6.54 -9.49 -5.29
N GLN A 61 7.50 -10.41 -5.23
CA GLN A 61 8.87 -10.17 -5.68
C GLN A 61 8.92 -9.89 -7.19
N LYS A 62 8.19 -10.66 -7.99
CA LYS A 62 8.08 -10.41 -9.44
C LYS A 62 7.38 -9.08 -9.74
N ILE A 63 6.34 -8.72 -8.98
CA ILE A 63 5.71 -7.39 -9.09
C ILE A 63 6.71 -6.28 -8.77
N ARG A 64 7.51 -6.42 -7.69
CA ARG A 64 8.58 -5.45 -7.39
C ARG A 64 9.55 -5.32 -8.56
N ALA A 65 9.99 -6.44 -9.14
CA ALA A 65 10.88 -6.44 -10.31
C ALA A 65 10.27 -5.77 -11.55
N LEU A 66 8.96 -5.95 -11.81
CA LEU A 66 8.25 -5.26 -12.92
C LEU A 66 8.32 -3.73 -12.82
N TYR A 67 8.45 -3.20 -11.61
CA TYR A 67 8.57 -1.77 -11.33
C TYR A 67 9.98 -1.34 -10.93
N ASN A 68 11.00 -2.16 -11.26
CA ASN A 68 12.41 -1.89 -11.00
C ASN A 68 12.72 -1.63 -9.51
N ILE A 69 12.03 -2.33 -8.61
CA ILE A 69 12.29 -2.28 -7.17
C ILE A 69 13.08 -3.53 -6.80
N THR A 70 14.34 -3.34 -6.41
CA THR A 70 15.16 -4.44 -5.89
C THR A 70 14.71 -4.83 -4.48
N ASP A 71 14.99 -6.07 -4.08
CA ASP A 71 14.68 -6.51 -2.71
C ASP A 71 15.48 -5.70 -1.67
N ASP A 72 16.71 -5.30 -1.98
CA ASP A 72 17.52 -4.46 -1.10
C ASP A 72 16.93 -3.06 -0.93
N GLU A 73 16.49 -2.42 -2.01
CA GLU A 73 15.80 -1.12 -1.91
C GLU A 73 14.49 -1.23 -1.14
N TYR A 74 13.72 -2.27 -1.39
CA TYR A 74 12.47 -2.55 -0.68
C TYR A 74 12.70 -2.74 0.82
N LEU A 75 13.71 -3.53 1.19
CA LEU A 75 14.09 -3.76 2.58
C LEU A 75 14.75 -2.54 3.23
N LYS A 76 15.45 -1.70 2.48
CA LYS A 76 15.96 -0.43 3.00
C LYS A 76 14.83 0.53 3.37
N SER A 77 13.73 0.52 2.62
CA SER A 77 12.58 1.38 2.87
C SER A 77 11.59 0.84 3.91
N ILE A 78 11.52 -0.47 4.15
CA ILE A 78 10.48 -1.09 5.02
C ILE A 78 11.08 -1.98 6.11
N GLY A 79 12.33 -2.39 5.95
CA GLY A 79 13.05 -3.22 6.90
C GLY A 79 13.53 -2.43 8.12
N PRO A 80 13.91 -3.15 9.19
CA PRO A 80 14.25 -2.57 10.50
C PRO A 80 15.39 -1.55 10.44
N ASP A 81 16.21 -1.60 9.39
CA ASP A 81 17.34 -0.73 9.17
C ASP A 81 16.90 0.74 8.97
N GLN A 82 15.66 0.99 8.51
CA GLN A 82 15.09 2.34 8.44
C GLN A 82 14.75 2.90 9.83
N LEU A 83 14.17 2.09 10.72
CA LEU A 83 13.94 2.48 12.12
C LEU A 83 15.26 2.86 12.80
N PHE A 84 16.30 2.03 12.60
CA PHE A 84 17.61 2.28 13.17
C PHE A 84 18.25 3.56 12.58
N SER A 85 18.16 3.75 11.27
CA SER A 85 18.67 4.97 10.60
C SER A 85 17.95 6.22 11.09
N SER A 86 16.63 6.16 11.25
CA SER A 86 15.81 7.24 11.83
C SER A 86 16.20 7.54 13.28
N LEU A 87 16.39 6.51 14.11
CA LEU A 87 16.85 6.66 15.50
C LEU A 87 18.25 7.28 15.61
N VAL A 88 19.20 6.85 14.78
CA VAL A 88 20.57 7.40 14.76
C VAL A 88 20.60 8.84 14.24
N LYS A 89 19.69 9.19 13.31
CA LYS A 89 19.58 10.55 12.75
C LYS A 89 18.72 11.50 13.61
N GLY A 90 18.21 11.04 14.76
CA GLY A 90 17.31 11.83 15.60
C GLY A 90 15.96 12.16 14.95
N ASP A 91 15.61 11.50 13.85
CA ASP A 91 14.36 11.70 13.12
C ASP A 91 13.34 10.65 13.58
N PHE A 92 12.53 11.00 14.57
CA PHE A 92 11.52 10.10 15.14
C PHE A 92 10.33 9.83 14.20
N ASN A 93 10.31 10.36 12.98
CA ASN A 93 9.21 10.20 12.02
C ASN A 93 9.29 8.91 11.17
N SER A 94 10.04 7.91 11.62
CA SER A 94 10.28 6.63 10.90
C SER A 94 9.04 6.01 10.25
N PHE A 95 7.85 6.23 10.85
CA PHE A 95 6.57 6.16 10.16
C PHE A 95 5.68 7.32 10.61
N THR A 96 5.34 8.24 9.72
CA THR A 96 4.30 9.23 10.01
C THR A 96 2.95 8.52 9.99
N GLN A 97 2.38 8.26 11.17
CA GLN A 97 1.04 7.69 11.28
C GLN A 97 0.02 8.72 10.81
N LEU A 98 -0.68 8.43 9.73
CA LEU A 98 -1.89 9.13 9.37
C LEU A 98 -3.06 8.19 9.66
N THR A 99 -3.81 8.51 10.72
CA THR A 99 -5.13 7.89 10.92
C THR A 99 -6.00 8.31 9.74
N SER A 100 -6.46 7.36 8.92
CA SER A 100 -7.33 7.77 7.82
C SER A 100 -8.62 8.35 8.39
N THR A 101 -8.98 9.53 7.91
CA THR A 101 -10.30 10.12 8.09
C THR A 101 -11.36 9.45 7.18
N GLY A 102 -11.01 8.33 6.55
CA GLY A 102 -11.88 7.57 5.66
C GLY A 102 -12.90 6.73 6.44
N LYS A 103 -14.05 6.44 5.81
CA LYS A 103 -15.15 5.65 6.41
C LYS A 103 -14.71 4.28 6.96
N SER A 104 -13.59 3.72 6.48
CA SER A 104 -13.14 2.37 6.81
C SER A 104 -12.30 2.25 8.09
N GLY A 105 -11.90 3.36 8.74
CA GLY A 105 -11.09 3.32 9.96
C GLY A 105 -9.72 2.65 9.77
N SER A 106 -9.23 2.57 8.52
CA SER A 106 -7.96 1.93 8.18
C SER A 106 -6.76 2.82 8.57
N PHE A 107 -5.67 2.21 9.04
CA PHE A 107 -4.43 2.90 9.35
C PHE A 107 -3.53 2.96 8.13
N PHE A 108 -2.93 4.13 7.90
CA PHE A 108 -1.93 4.36 6.86
C PHE A 108 -0.62 4.79 7.52
N TYR A 109 0.47 4.17 7.08
CA TYR A 109 1.83 4.56 7.45
C TYR A 109 2.64 4.75 6.19
N TYR A 110 3.37 5.85 6.09
CA TYR A 110 4.32 6.08 5.01
C TYR A 110 5.70 5.68 5.48
N THR A 111 6.49 5.07 4.59
CA THR A 111 7.92 4.87 4.85
C THR A 111 8.62 6.21 4.98
N ALA A 112 9.72 6.29 5.71
CA ALA A 112 10.42 7.57 5.94
C ALA A 112 10.91 8.23 4.64
N ASP A 113 11.25 7.43 3.63
CA ASP A 113 11.61 7.90 2.28
C ASP A 113 10.39 8.22 1.39
N GLY A 114 9.17 8.02 1.90
CA GLY A 114 7.91 8.29 1.24
C GLY A 114 7.62 7.41 0.02
N LYS A 115 8.41 6.37 -0.26
CA LYS A 115 8.24 5.50 -1.44
C LYS A 115 7.03 4.57 -1.32
N PHE A 116 6.81 4.04 -0.13
CA PHE A 116 5.79 3.03 0.11
C PHE A 116 4.81 3.48 1.19
N THR A 117 3.63 2.87 1.13
CA THR A 117 2.57 3.02 2.10
C THR A 117 2.17 1.65 2.61
N LEU A 118 2.10 1.54 3.93
CA LEU A 118 1.50 0.42 4.61
C LEU A 118 0.05 0.78 4.92
N LYS A 119 -0.89 -0.06 4.47
CA LYS A 119 -2.32 0.12 4.74
C LYS A 119 -2.89 -1.12 5.40
N THR A 120 -3.52 -0.96 6.56
CA THR A 120 -4.33 -2.04 7.13
C THR A 120 -5.60 -2.23 6.33
N ILE A 121 -5.94 -3.47 6.03
CA ILE A 121 -7.13 -3.83 5.27
C ILE A 121 -7.99 -4.80 6.07
N ASN A 122 -9.30 -4.77 5.82
CA ASN A 122 -10.22 -5.68 6.48
C ASN A 122 -10.12 -7.10 5.90
N ARG A 123 -10.82 -8.05 6.53
CA ARG A 123 -10.75 -9.47 6.14
C ARG A 123 -11.29 -9.73 4.73
N THR A 124 -12.33 -8.99 4.32
CA THR A 124 -12.95 -9.08 3.00
C THR A 124 -11.99 -8.59 1.92
N GLU A 125 -11.44 -7.39 2.07
CA GLU A 125 -10.41 -6.83 1.17
C GLU A 125 -9.20 -7.76 1.06
N PHE A 126 -8.73 -8.30 2.18
CA PHE A 126 -7.61 -9.24 2.21
C PHE A 126 -7.89 -10.52 1.41
N ASN A 127 -9.07 -11.10 1.58
CA ASN A 127 -9.44 -12.32 0.86
C ASN A 127 -9.68 -12.03 -0.63
N HIS A 128 -10.27 -10.89 -0.96
CA HIS A 128 -10.54 -10.47 -2.33
C HIS A 128 -9.23 -10.25 -3.12
N LEU A 129 -8.25 -9.53 -2.54
CA LEU A 129 -6.95 -9.35 -3.19
C LEU A 129 -6.26 -10.69 -3.48
N LYS A 130 -6.40 -11.69 -2.59
CA LYS A 130 -5.88 -13.04 -2.85
C LYS A 130 -6.59 -13.75 -4.00
N GLN A 131 -7.89 -13.54 -4.18
CA GLN A 131 -8.66 -14.16 -5.26
C GLN A 131 -8.25 -13.60 -6.61
N ILE A 132 -8.07 -12.27 -6.70
CA ILE A 132 -7.74 -11.58 -7.95
C ILE A 132 -6.24 -11.53 -8.26
N LEU A 133 -5.37 -12.02 -7.36
CA LEU A 133 -3.92 -11.79 -7.44
C LEU A 133 -3.30 -12.22 -8.79
N LYS A 134 -3.81 -13.30 -9.37
CA LYS A 134 -3.37 -13.78 -10.69
C LYS A 134 -3.75 -12.81 -11.80
N ASN A 135 -5.03 -12.46 -11.90
CA ASN A 135 -5.54 -11.49 -12.86
C ASN A 135 -4.84 -10.13 -12.69
N TYR A 136 -4.61 -9.72 -11.44
CA TYR A 136 -3.89 -8.50 -11.11
C TYR A 136 -2.46 -8.52 -11.65
N TYR A 137 -1.69 -9.59 -11.39
CA TYR A 137 -0.34 -9.74 -11.91
C TYR A 137 -0.29 -9.70 -13.44
N GLU A 138 -1.19 -10.43 -14.12
CA GLU A 138 -1.31 -10.44 -15.58
C GLU A 138 -1.65 -9.04 -16.14
N HIS A 139 -2.55 -8.30 -15.47
CA HIS A 139 -2.87 -6.92 -15.84
C HIS A 139 -1.64 -6.01 -15.76
N LEU A 140 -0.84 -6.11 -14.69
CA LEU A 140 0.38 -5.31 -14.54
C LEU A 140 1.41 -5.63 -15.64
N GLN A 141 1.56 -6.90 -16.02
CA GLN A 141 2.47 -7.30 -17.09
C GLN A 141 2.04 -6.75 -18.46
N ASN A 142 0.73 -6.84 -18.75
CA ASN A 142 0.17 -6.46 -20.05
C ASN A 142 -0.02 -4.94 -20.18
N ASN A 143 -0.17 -4.22 -19.07
CA ASN A 143 -0.46 -2.78 -19.03
C ASN A 143 0.55 -2.02 -18.17
N LYS A 144 1.78 -1.85 -18.68
CA LYS A 144 2.89 -1.20 -17.96
C LYS A 144 2.58 0.21 -17.45
N ASN A 145 1.69 0.94 -18.13
CA ASN A 145 1.27 2.30 -17.80
C ASN A 145 -0.01 2.37 -16.95
N THR A 146 -0.51 1.25 -16.42
CA THR A 146 -1.68 1.20 -15.55
C THR A 146 -1.60 2.19 -14.37
N LEU A 147 -2.73 2.84 -14.08
CA LEU A 147 -2.90 3.73 -12.94
C LEU A 147 -3.27 2.97 -11.66
N ILE A 148 -3.68 1.70 -11.76
CA ILE A 148 -4.01 0.86 -10.60
C ILE A 148 -2.85 0.87 -9.61
N ILE A 149 -3.18 0.94 -8.32
CA ILE A 149 -2.20 0.97 -7.24
C ILE A 149 -1.31 -0.28 -7.29
N LYS A 150 -0.03 -0.11 -6.98
CA LYS A 150 0.99 -1.14 -7.10
C LYS A 150 1.18 -1.78 -5.72
N PHE A 151 0.71 -3.01 -5.55
CA PHE A 151 0.90 -3.77 -4.31
C PHE A 151 2.22 -4.53 -4.36
N PHE A 152 3.03 -4.39 -3.32
CA PHE A 152 4.37 -5.00 -3.21
C PHE A 152 4.46 -6.04 -2.09
N GLY A 153 3.37 -6.26 -1.36
CA GLY A 153 3.27 -7.30 -0.35
C GLY A 153 1.88 -7.39 0.27
N LEU A 154 1.49 -8.60 0.69
CA LEU A 154 0.23 -8.89 1.37
C LEU A 154 0.50 -9.75 2.60
N HIS A 155 0.20 -9.21 3.77
CA HIS A 155 0.66 -9.79 5.03
C HIS A 155 -0.46 -9.91 6.06
N LYS A 156 -0.29 -10.87 6.98
CA LYS A 156 -1.14 -11.04 8.15
C LYS A 156 -0.30 -11.23 9.40
N ILE A 157 -0.68 -10.55 10.47
CA ILE A 157 -0.12 -10.75 11.80
C ILE A 157 -1.21 -11.25 12.74
N LYS A 158 -0.86 -12.24 13.54
CA LYS A 158 -1.66 -12.76 14.64
C LYS A 158 -0.92 -12.48 15.94
N LEU A 159 -1.53 -11.67 16.81
CA LEU A 159 -1.01 -11.32 18.13
C LEU A 159 -1.86 -12.03 19.19
N ARG A 160 -1.22 -12.87 20.01
CA ARG A 160 -1.86 -13.45 21.19
C ARG A 160 -1.33 -12.78 22.44
N MET A 161 -2.19 -12.15 23.22
CA MET A 161 -1.82 -11.51 24.48
C MET A 161 -1.59 -12.55 25.58
N LYS A 162 -0.77 -12.23 26.60
CA LYS A 162 -0.56 -13.17 27.73
C LYS A 162 -1.80 -13.34 28.61
N LYS A 163 -2.59 -12.27 28.78
CA LYS A 163 -3.76 -12.19 29.68
C LYS A 163 -5.11 -12.39 28.99
N SER A 164 -5.13 -12.66 27.68
CA SER A 164 -6.37 -12.87 26.92
C SER A 164 -6.21 -14.07 26.00
N MET A 165 -7.28 -14.87 25.89
CA MET A 165 -7.39 -15.94 24.89
C MET A 165 -7.68 -15.39 23.49
N ASN A 166 -8.02 -14.11 23.36
CA ASN A 166 -8.35 -13.50 22.08
C ASN A 166 -7.09 -13.27 21.24
N GLU A 167 -7.15 -13.69 19.98
CA GLU A 167 -6.14 -13.44 18.97
C GLU A 167 -6.51 -12.16 18.20
N GLN A 168 -5.68 -11.13 18.31
CA GLN A 168 -5.82 -9.94 17.47
C GLN A 168 -5.20 -10.22 16.10
N ILE A 169 -5.99 -10.07 15.05
CA ILE A 169 -5.56 -10.30 13.67
C ILE A 169 -5.48 -8.96 12.94
N VAL A 170 -4.32 -8.66 12.38
CA VAL A 170 -4.10 -7.49 11.54
C VAL A 170 -3.71 -7.96 10.15
N CYS A 171 -4.49 -7.56 9.15
CA CYS A 171 -4.18 -7.77 7.73
C CYS A 171 -3.73 -6.43 7.14
N PHE A 172 -2.69 -6.45 6.31
CA PHE A 172 -2.19 -5.23 5.69
C PHE A 172 -1.49 -5.50 4.36
N VAL A 173 -1.42 -4.46 3.56
CA VAL A 173 -0.69 -4.43 2.29
C VAL A 173 0.45 -3.43 2.36
N ILE A 174 1.49 -3.70 1.60
CA ILE A 174 2.47 -2.70 1.20
C ILE A 174 2.12 -2.28 -0.22
N MET A 175 2.03 -0.98 -0.46
CA MET A 175 1.73 -0.42 -1.77
C MET A 175 2.62 0.78 -2.09
N GLY A 176 2.78 1.10 -3.36
CA GLY A 176 3.46 2.32 -3.79
C GLY A 176 2.71 3.58 -3.33
N ASN A 177 3.43 4.61 -2.93
CA ASN A 177 2.84 5.90 -2.66
C ASN A 177 2.59 6.65 -3.97
N VAL A 178 1.32 6.91 -4.30
CA VAL A 178 0.90 7.64 -5.53
C VAL A 178 1.55 9.02 -5.63
N PHE A 179 1.81 9.65 -4.48
CA PHE A 179 2.38 10.99 -4.38
C PHE A 179 3.86 10.99 -4.01
N HIS A 180 4.59 9.91 -4.33
CA HIS A 180 6.05 9.91 -4.23
C HIS A 180 6.66 10.75 -5.35
N THR A 181 6.80 12.05 -5.09
CA THR A 181 7.38 13.02 -6.03
C THR A 181 8.18 14.08 -5.29
N ARG A 182 9.19 14.65 -5.96
CA ARG A 182 9.94 15.81 -5.45
C ARG A 182 9.15 17.12 -5.58
N LYS A 183 8.07 17.11 -6.37
CA LYS A 183 7.23 18.30 -6.58
C LYS A 183 6.25 18.45 -5.44
N TYR A 184 6.15 19.67 -4.91
CA TYR A 184 5.14 19.99 -3.91
C TYR A 184 3.73 19.90 -4.51
N ILE A 185 2.83 19.15 -3.87
CA ILE A 185 1.45 19.00 -4.34
C ILE A 185 0.59 20.09 -3.70
N ASN A 186 0.18 21.05 -4.51
CA ASN A 186 -0.64 22.18 -4.08
C ASN A 186 -2.08 21.77 -3.78
N GLU A 187 -2.66 20.90 -4.61
CA GLU A 187 -4.03 20.42 -4.46
C GLU A 187 -4.11 18.91 -4.67
N LYS A 188 -4.95 18.25 -3.86
CA LYS A 188 -5.24 16.82 -3.96
C LYS A 188 -6.74 16.63 -4.13
N PHE A 189 -7.14 15.73 -5.02
CA PHE A 189 -8.53 15.35 -5.24
C PHE A 189 -8.68 13.83 -5.24
N ASP A 190 -9.70 13.35 -4.55
CA ASP A 190 -10.23 11.98 -4.64
C ASP A 190 -11.48 12.09 -5.53
N LEU A 191 -11.47 11.50 -6.73
CA LEU A 191 -12.56 11.62 -7.72
C LEU A 191 -13.20 10.25 -7.97
N LYS A 192 -14.53 10.18 -7.90
CA LYS A 192 -15.33 8.96 -8.14
C LYS A 192 -16.30 9.08 -9.33
N GLY A 193 -16.59 10.29 -9.79
CA GLY A 193 -17.62 10.58 -10.79
C GLY A 193 -19.05 10.69 -10.21
N SER A 194 -19.25 10.38 -8.92
CA SER A 194 -20.53 10.55 -8.23
C SER A 194 -20.63 11.90 -7.50
N LYS A 195 -21.85 12.32 -7.12
CA LYS A 195 -22.10 13.62 -6.44
C LYS A 195 -22.46 13.49 -4.96
N TYR A 196 -23.20 12.45 -4.58
CA TYR A 196 -23.70 12.30 -3.21
C TYR A 196 -22.56 12.06 -2.20
N GLY A 197 -22.43 12.94 -1.20
CA GLY A 197 -21.34 12.87 -0.20
C GLY A 197 -19.94 13.18 -0.75
N ARG A 198 -19.87 13.76 -1.95
CA ARG A 198 -18.63 14.07 -2.68
C ARG A 198 -18.25 15.56 -2.63
N ILE A 199 -18.55 16.21 -1.51
CA ILE A 199 -18.03 17.53 -1.11
C ILE A 199 -17.21 17.41 0.17
N THR A 200 -16.19 18.25 0.31
CA THR A 200 -15.36 18.28 1.52
C THR A 200 -16.07 19.05 2.64
N LYS A 201 -15.97 18.55 3.88
CA LYS A 201 -16.59 19.21 5.03
C LYS A 201 -15.89 20.55 5.30
N GLN A 202 -16.69 21.58 5.62
CA GLN A 202 -16.18 22.93 5.92
C GLN A 202 -15.10 22.94 7.00
N SER A 203 -15.24 22.09 8.03
CA SER A 203 -14.28 21.96 9.13
C SER A 203 -12.88 21.50 8.68
N LEU A 204 -12.78 20.81 7.55
CA LEU A 204 -11.52 20.30 7.01
C LEU A 204 -10.83 21.30 6.07
N LEU A 205 -11.50 22.36 5.62
CA LEU A 205 -10.96 23.28 4.61
C LEU A 205 -9.68 24.00 5.05
N LYS A 206 -9.48 24.16 6.36
CA LYS A 206 -8.26 24.76 6.95
C LYS A 206 -7.17 23.73 7.26
N SER A 207 -7.45 22.43 7.08
CA SER A 207 -6.47 21.37 7.40
C SER A 207 -5.34 21.35 6.38
N LYS A 208 -4.09 21.30 6.87
CA LYS A 208 -2.92 21.07 6.02
C LYS A 208 -3.04 19.69 5.37
N GLY A 209 -2.88 19.63 4.06
CA GLY A 209 -2.92 18.37 3.32
C GLY A 209 -4.32 17.82 3.06
N ILE A 210 -5.36 18.66 3.07
CA ILE A 210 -6.72 18.30 2.66
C ILE A 210 -6.75 17.58 1.31
N THR A 211 -7.65 16.61 1.18
CA THR A 211 -7.98 15.97 -0.10
C THR A 211 -9.42 16.34 -0.45
N PHE A 212 -9.58 17.13 -1.50
CA PHE A 212 -10.86 17.56 -2.06
C PHE A 212 -11.58 16.42 -2.79
N LYS A 213 -12.85 16.61 -3.10
CA LYS A 213 -13.69 15.62 -3.80
C LYS A 213 -14.30 16.17 -5.10
N ASP A 214 -15.17 15.41 -5.72
CA ASP A 214 -15.78 15.70 -7.03
C ASP A 214 -16.48 17.07 -7.10
N LEU A 215 -17.32 17.40 -6.12
CA LEU A 215 -18.03 18.69 -6.11
C LEU A 215 -17.07 19.85 -5.86
N ASP A 216 -16.01 19.65 -5.07
CA ASP A 216 -14.98 20.67 -4.88
C ASP A 216 -14.21 20.93 -6.18
N PHE A 217 -13.91 19.88 -6.96
CA PHE A 217 -13.25 19.98 -8.26
C PHE A 217 -14.09 20.80 -9.25
N ILE A 218 -15.41 20.53 -9.31
CA ILE A 218 -16.37 21.25 -10.15
C ILE A 218 -16.52 22.71 -9.68
N ASN A 219 -16.73 22.94 -8.38
CA ASN A 219 -16.96 24.28 -7.81
C ASN A 219 -15.73 25.19 -7.98
N LYS A 220 -14.52 24.62 -7.99
CA LYS A 220 -13.27 25.34 -8.27
C LYS A 220 -13.02 25.51 -9.78
N SER A 221 -13.93 25.07 -10.64
CA SER A 221 -13.78 25.09 -12.10
C SER A 221 -12.47 24.47 -12.58
N ARG A 222 -12.00 23.42 -11.89
CA ARG A 222 -10.73 22.78 -12.22
C ARG A 222 -10.85 21.99 -13.52
N LYS A 223 -9.79 22.04 -14.33
CA LYS A 223 -9.62 21.27 -15.57
C LYS A 223 -8.20 20.71 -15.62
N LEU A 224 -8.05 19.52 -16.18
CA LEU A 224 -6.74 18.93 -16.47
C LEU A 224 -6.42 19.18 -17.95
N ASN A 225 -5.63 20.22 -18.21
CA ASN A 225 -5.24 20.57 -19.57
C ASN A 225 -4.05 19.70 -19.99
N VAL A 226 -4.28 18.79 -20.93
CA VAL A 226 -3.28 17.88 -21.49
C VAL A 226 -3.30 17.97 -23.02
N LYS A 227 -2.18 17.60 -23.67
CA LYS A 227 -2.14 17.54 -25.13
C LYS A 227 -3.07 16.44 -25.65
N ASN A 228 -3.58 16.58 -26.87
CA ASN A 228 -4.55 15.62 -27.44
C ASN A 228 -4.02 14.17 -27.46
N ASN A 229 -2.75 13.97 -27.82
CA ASN A 229 -2.13 12.65 -27.79
C ASN A 229 -2.07 12.04 -26.36
N GLN A 230 -1.74 12.86 -25.36
CA GLN A 230 -1.71 12.44 -23.95
C GLN A 230 -3.11 12.14 -23.43
N TYR A 231 -4.12 12.91 -23.85
CA TYR A 231 -5.51 12.64 -23.52
C TYR A 231 -5.95 11.27 -24.04
N VAL A 232 -5.70 10.97 -25.32
CA VAL A 232 -6.04 9.68 -25.93
C VAL A 232 -5.36 8.53 -25.20
N GLU A 233 -4.06 8.66 -24.91
CA GLU A 233 -3.33 7.63 -24.16
C GLU A 233 -3.89 7.44 -22.75
N PHE A 234 -4.13 8.53 -22.02
CA PHE A 234 -4.68 8.50 -20.67
C PHE A 234 -6.06 7.86 -20.62
N MET A 235 -6.94 8.18 -21.57
CA MET A 235 -8.28 7.59 -21.66
C MET A 235 -8.22 6.09 -22.00
N ASN A 236 -7.27 5.67 -22.84
CA ASN A 236 -7.06 4.24 -23.12
C ASN A 236 -6.62 3.48 -21.85
N ILE A 237 -5.71 4.06 -21.05
CA ILE A 237 -5.30 3.47 -19.77
C ILE A 237 -6.49 3.34 -18.82
N ILE A 238 -7.27 4.43 -18.64
CA ILE A 238 -8.45 4.42 -17.77
C ILE A 238 -9.44 3.34 -18.20
N LYS A 239 -9.70 3.20 -19.51
CA LYS A 239 -10.64 2.20 -20.03
C LYS A 239 -10.19 0.78 -19.68
N LYS A 240 -8.91 0.46 -19.87
CA LYS A 240 -8.35 -0.85 -19.54
C LYS A 240 -8.37 -1.13 -18.03
N ASP A 241 -8.04 -0.13 -17.22
CA ASP A 241 -8.08 -0.27 -15.75
C ASP A 241 -9.52 -0.43 -15.23
N ALA A 242 -10.47 0.28 -15.82
CA ALA A 242 -11.89 0.14 -15.50
C ALA A 242 -12.43 -1.24 -15.89
N GLN A 243 -12.05 -1.75 -17.07
CA GLN A 243 -12.39 -3.12 -17.49
C GLN A 243 -11.82 -4.16 -16.52
N PHE A 244 -10.56 -4.02 -16.09
CA PHE A 244 -9.99 -4.89 -15.06
C PHE A 244 -10.82 -4.85 -13.76
N PHE A 245 -11.24 -3.66 -13.31
CA PHE A 245 -12.06 -3.54 -12.11
C PHE A 245 -13.43 -4.22 -12.29
N GLU A 246 -14.07 -4.04 -13.43
CA GLU A 246 -15.35 -4.69 -13.77
C GLU A 246 -15.24 -6.22 -13.76
N GLU A 247 -14.27 -6.79 -14.49
CA GLU A 247 -14.03 -8.24 -14.58
C GLU A 247 -13.74 -8.88 -13.22
N ASN A 248 -13.19 -8.11 -12.28
CA ASN A 248 -12.86 -8.56 -10.93
C ASN A 248 -13.88 -8.11 -9.87
N ASN A 249 -15.04 -7.58 -10.26
CA ASN A 249 -16.11 -7.12 -9.36
C ASN A 249 -15.65 -6.07 -8.33
N ILE A 250 -14.76 -5.18 -8.73
CA ILE A 250 -14.23 -4.09 -7.92
C ILE A 250 -15.03 -2.83 -8.25
N ILE A 251 -15.63 -2.24 -7.22
CA ILE A 251 -16.35 -0.96 -7.30
C ILE A 251 -15.77 0.02 -6.28
N ASP A 252 -16.34 1.22 -6.23
CA ASP A 252 -16.02 2.21 -5.20
C ASP A 252 -14.55 2.67 -5.15
N TYR A 253 -13.81 2.46 -6.25
CA TYR A 253 -12.48 3.00 -6.46
C TYR A 253 -12.52 4.50 -6.75
N SER A 254 -11.37 5.16 -6.67
CA SER A 254 -11.25 6.61 -6.89
C SER A 254 -9.99 6.92 -7.67
N LEU A 255 -10.08 7.88 -8.58
CA LEU A 255 -8.92 8.46 -9.23
C LEU A 255 -8.35 9.53 -8.30
N LEU A 256 -7.17 9.27 -7.75
CA LEU A 256 -6.46 10.22 -6.90
C LEU A 256 -5.62 11.15 -7.79
N VAL A 257 -5.89 12.45 -7.73
CA VAL A 257 -5.26 13.48 -8.55
C VAL A 257 -4.48 14.45 -7.66
N GLY A 258 -3.21 14.67 -8.00
CA GLY A 258 -2.37 15.68 -7.37
C GLY A 258 -1.97 16.75 -8.38
N ILE A 259 -2.18 18.02 -8.05
CA ILE A 259 -1.83 19.16 -8.90
C ILE A 259 -0.65 19.89 -8.28
N HIS A 260 0.41 20.04 -9.07
CA HIS A 260 1.54 20.92 -8.78
C HIS A 260 1.47 22.14 -9.70
N HIS A 261 1.45 23.33 -9.12
CA HIS A 261 1.55 24.57 -9.87
C HIS A 261 3.02 24.88 -10.13
N LYS A 262 3.37 25.05 -11.40
CA LYS A 262 4.67 25.61 -11.74
C LYS A 262 4.69 27.05 -11.20
N VAL A 263 5.68 27.33 -10.36
CA VAL A 263 6.07 28.70 -10.00
C VAL A 263 6.79 29.31 -11.20
#